data_AF-A0A832SMH5-F1
#
_entry.id   AF-A0A832SMH5-F1
#
_cell.length_a   1.000
_cell.length_b   1.000
_cell.length_c   1.000
_cell.angle_alpha   90.00
_cell.angle_beta   90.00
_cell.angle_gamma   90.00
#
_symmetry.space_group_name_H-M   'P 1'
#
loop_
_entity.id
_entity.type
_entity.pdbx_description
1 polymer ?
#
loop_
_entity_poly.entity_id
_entity_poly.type
_entity_poly.pdbx_seq_one_letter_code
_entity_poly.pdbx_strand_id
1 'polypeptide(L)' 'MEWTLGFIGIILLTIGLIGQAFQMRKIRLTNYSNGELASPNIFMNKSNFKWYVVIGIGITCWYAAEHI' A
#
# COMPACT_ATOMS: atom_id res chain seq x y z
N MET A 1 18.51 -14.41 8.04
CA MET A 1 17.04 -14.29 8.04
C MET A 1 16.52 -14.14 9.46
N GLU A 2 16.47 -12.90 9.92
CA GLU A 2 15.81 -12.52 11.17
C GLU A 2 14.28 -12.61 11.03
N TRP A 3 13.72 -13.75 11.46
CA TRP A 3 12.32 -14.11 11.27
C TRP A 3 11.34 -13.05 11.81
N THR A 4 11.63 -12.46 12.97
CA THR A 4 10.78 -11.42 13.56
C THR A 4 10.66 -10.21 12.64
N LEU A 5 11.78 -9.75 12.09
CA LEU A 5 11.81 -8.62 11.18
C LEU A 5 11.12 -8.96 9.85
N GLY A 6 11.28 -10.20 9.38
CA GLY A 6 10.58 -10.73 8.21
C GLY A 6 9.05 -10.72 8.39
N PHE A 7 8.54 -11.20 9.53
CA PHE A 7 7.11 -11.17 9.84
C PHE A 7 6.57 -9.74 9.95
N ILE A 8 7.30 -8.84 10.60
CA ILE A 8 6.93 -7.41 10.64
C ILE A 8 6.86 -6.84 9.23
N GLY A 9 7.83 -7.15 8.37
CA GLY A 9 7.84 -6.75 6.97
C GLY A 9 6.58 -7.21 6.24
N ILE A 10 6.21 -8.48 6.34
CA ILE A 10 5.02 -9.06 5.71
C ILE A 10 3.73 -8.42 6.22
N ILE A 11 3.60 -8.20 7.54
CA ILE A 11 2.44 -7.53 8.14
C ILE A 11 2.28 -6.12 7.58
N LEU A 12 3.36 -5.35 7.55
CA LEU A 12 3.36 -3.99 6.99
C LEU A 12 2.99 -3.99 5.51
N LEU A 13 3.56 -4.90 4.72
CA LEU A 13 3.26 -5.05 3.30
C LEU A 13 1.76 -5.34 3.07
N THR A 14 1.21 -6.26 3.86
CA THR A 14 -0.20 -6.66 3.79
C THR A 14 -1.13 -5.50 4.14
N ILE A 15 -0.86 -4.80 5.26
CA ILE A 15 -1.62 -3.62 5.66
C ILE A 15 -1.54 -2.52 4.60
N GLY A 16 -0.34 -2.29 4.05
CA GLY A 16 -0.09 -1.31 3.01
C GLY A 16 -0.93 -1.55 1.77
N LEU A 17 -0.89 -2.78 1.23
CA LEU A 17 -1.64 -3.16 0.03
C LEU A 17 -3.16 -3.10 0.24
N ILE A 18 -3.66 -3.66 1.35
CA ILE A 18 -5.09 -3.65 1.68
C ILE A 18 -5.58 -2.21 1.87
N GLY A 19 -4.86 -1.41 2.66
CA GLY A 19 -5.21 -0.02 2.92
C GLY A 19 -5.23 0.82 1.64
N GLN A 20 -4.25 0.62 0.74
CA GLN A 20 -4.22 1.26 -0.57
C GLN A 20 -5.46 0.90 -1.39
N ALA A 21 -5.85 -0.37 -1.44
CA ALA A 21 -7.04 -0.82 -2.18
C ALA A 21 -8.33 -0.16 -1.65
N PHE A 22 -8.49 -0.07 -0.33
CA PHE A 22 -9.62 0.63 0.29
C PHE A 22 -9.60 2.14 -0.01
N GLN A 23 -8.43 2.78 0.03
CA GLN A 23 -8.29 4.19 -0.29
C GLN A 23 -8.64 4.47 -1.75
N MET A 24 -8.18 3.63 -2.69
CA MET A 24 -8.54 3.73 -4.10
C MET A 24 -10.04 3.53 -4.33
N ARG A 25 -10.67 2.58 -3.62
CA ARG A 25 -12.14 2.44 -3.63
C ARG A 25 -12.84 3.71 -3.14
N LYS A 26 -12.34 4.34 -2.07
CA LYS A 26 -12.88 5.59 -1.54
C LYS A 26 -12.74 6.75 -2.54
N ILE A 27 -11.57 6.91 -3.17
CA ILE A 27 -11.35 7.93 -4.21
C ILE A 27 -12.33 7.74 -5.36
N ARG A 28 -12.53 6.49 -5.81
CA ARG A 28 -13.45 6.17 -6.89
C ARG A 28 -14.87 6.61 -6.58
N LEU A 29 -15.38 6.21 -5.42
CA LEU A 29 -16.75 6.52 -4.99
C LEU A 29 -16.98 8.01 -4.73
N THR A 30 -15.93 8.78 -4.45
CA THR A 30 -16.05 10.22 -4.12
C THR A 30 -15.87 11.14 -5.33
N ASN A 31 -15.11 10.73 -6.34
CA ASN A 31 -14.73 11.59 -7.47
C ASN A 31 -15.32 11.16 -8.81
N TYR A 32 -15.87 9.95 -8.92
CA TYR A 32 -16.40 9.44 -10.18
C TYR A 32 -17.87 9.06 -10.02
N SER A 33 -18.69 9.54 -10.95
CA SER A 33 -20.09 9.16 -11.09
C SER A 33 -20.21 7.67 -11.44
N ASN A 34 -21.30 7.03 -11.00
CA ASN A 34 -21.55 5.61 -11.27
C ASN A 34 -21.60 5.36 -12.79
N GLY A 35 -20.54 4.77 -13.34
CA GLY A 35 -20.43 4.42 -14.77
C GLY A 35 -19.19 4.95 -15.47
N GLU A 36 -18.46 5.90 -14.87
CA GLU A 36 -17.21 6.40 -15.46
C GLU A 36 -16.01 5.50 -15.09
N LEU A 37 -15.19 5.19 -16.10
CA LEU A 37 -13.92 4.52 -15.86
C LEU A 37 -13.03 5.47 -15.05
N ALA A 38 -12.68 5.01 -13.86
CA ALA A 38 -11.76 5.69 -12.97
C ALA A 38 -10.42 5.91 -13.69
N SER A 39 -9.92 7.15 -13.73
CA SER A 39 -8.64 7.46 -14.38
C SER A 39 -7.49 6.68 -13.72
N PRO A 40 -6.49 6.20 -14.49
CA PRO A 40 -5.25 5.64 -13.93
C PRO A 40 -4.57 6.58 -12.94
N ASN A 41 -4.86 7.88 -13.01
CA ASN A 41 -4.32 8.87 -12.08
C ASN A 41 -4.75 8.65 -10.61
N ILE A 42 -5.72 7.77 -10.33
CA ILE A 42 -6.08 7.36 -8.97
C ILE A 42 -4.87 6.80 -8.22
N PHE A 43 -3.97 6.06 -8.88
CA PHE A 43 -2.77 5.53 -8.23
C PHE A 43 -1.84 6.65 -7.73
N MET A 44 -1.76 7.76 -8.46
CA MET A 44 -0.92 8.93 -8.11
C MET A 44 -1.59 9.92 -7.15
N ASN A 45 -2.80 9.62 -6.67
CA ASN A 45 -3.51 10.49 -5.74
C ASN A 45 -2.72 10.63 -4.43
N LYS A 46 -2.55 11.87 -3.93
CA LYS A 46 -1.81 12.17 -2.70
C LYS A 46 -2.31 11.39 -1.48
N SER A 47 -3.59 11.03 -1.44
CA SER A 47 -4.14 10.23 -0.33
C SER A 47 -3.63 8.78 -0.30
N ASN A 48 -3.07 8.26 -1.39
CA ASN A 48 -2.39 6.96 -1.42
C ASN A 48 -0.96 7.00 -0.89
N PHE A 49 -0.35 8.19 -0.75
CA PHE A 49 1.05 8.34 -0.35
C PHE A 49 1.40 7.61 0.94
N LYS A 50 0.53 7.72 1.96
CA LYS A 50 0.71 7.01 3.24
C LYS A 50 0.85 5.50 3.05
N TRP A 51 0.05 4.91 2.16
CA TRP A 51 0.08 3.47 1.93
C TRP A 51 1.35 3.05 1.18
N TYR A 52 1.85 3.85 0.24
CA TYR A 52 3.14 3.60 -0.41
C TYR A 52 4.30 3.66 0.58
N VAL A 53 4.28 4.58 1.53
CA VAL A 53 5.28 4.62 2.61
C VAL A 53 5.25 3.33 3.43
N VAL A 54 4.06 2.86 3.83
CA VAL A 54 3.93 1.61 4.60
C VAL A 54 4.44 0.40 3.81
N ILE A 55 4.11 0.32 2.51
CA ILE A 55 4.61 -0.74 1.61
C ILE A 55 6.14 -0.67 1.52
N GLY A 56 6.70 0.52 1.32
CA GLY A 56 8.14 0.72 1.22
C GLY A 56 8.88 0.30 2.49
N ILE A 57 8.33 0.64 3.67
CA ILE A 57 8.89 0.19 4.95
C ILE A 57 8.81 -1.34 5.05
N GLY A 58 7.67 -1.95 4.70
CA GLY A 58 7.51 -3.40 4.72
C GLY A 58 8.54 -4.15 3.85
N ILE A 59 8.76 -3.66 2.63
CA ILE A 59 9.79 -4.19 1.71
C ILE A 59 11.19 -4.01 2.30
N THR A 60 11.47 -2.84 2.88
CA THR A 60 12.79 -2.55 3.48
C THR A 60 13.05 -3.44 4.69
N CYS A 61 12.05 -3.66 5.55
CA CYS A 61 12.14 -4.59 6.67
C CYS A 61 12.37 -6.02 6.21
N TRP A 62 11.66 -6.48 5.17
CA TRP A 62 11.86 -7.80 4.61
C TRP A 62 13.27 -7.97 4.02
N TYR A 63 13.74 -6.99 3.25
CA TYR A 63 15.10 -6.99 2.71
C TYR A 63 16.15 -7.02 3.83
N ALA A 64 16.01 -6.16 4.83
CA ALA A 64 16.90 -6.16 5.99
C ALA A 64 16.86 -7.49 6.74
N ALA A 65 15.69 -8.12 6.88
CA ALA A 65 15.55 -9.42 7.52
C ALA A 65 16.32 -10.51 6.77
N GLU A 66 16.34 -10.48 5.44
CA GLU A 66 17.08 -11.44 4.63
C GLU A 66 18.60 -11.28 4.76
N HIS A 67 19.06 -10.03 4.88
CA HIS A 67 20.48 -9.66 4.89
C HIS A 67 21.10 -9.51 6.28
N ILE A 68 20.33 -9.75 7.34
CA ILE A 68 20.77 -9.86 8.74
C ILE A 68 20.62 -11.32 9.18
#